data_AF-A0A925MDI9-F1
#
_entry.id   AF-A0A925MDI9-F1
#
_cell.length_a   1.000
_cell.length_b   1.000
_cell.length_c   1.000
_cell.angle_alpha   90.00
_cell.angle_beta   90.00
_cell.angle_gamma   90.00
#
_symmetry.space_group_name_H-M   'P 1'
#
loop_
_entity.id
_entity.type
_entity.pdbx_description
1 polymer ?
#
loop_
_entity_poly.entity_id
_entity_poly.type
_entity_poly.pdbx_seq_one_letter_code
_entity_poly.pdbx_strand_id
1 'polypeptide(L)'
;MRHVVLYVGMIGATIAAFFAVQSLGARLEQPTGPSALVLSAAAPTHRLIHVLLALVVIVVLARVLGMVFRRLGQPPVIGEVIAGIALGPSLLGQIAPSVSQFVLPADVAPFIRVIAELGVVLYMFVVGVDLDISHLRRRTRASIAVSHASIVTPFVLGISLALWLYPRWAPPNISFGVFAMFIGVAMSITAFPVLARILTDRSMHTTSLGTIALACAAVDDVTAWCLLAFLVALVHAEPGTILLTLGLVIAFVAVVLGLGRPAARWL
;
A
#
# COMPACT_ATOMS: atom_id res chain seq x y z
N MET A 1 -10.56 31.46 5.68
CA MET A 1 -11.56 30.75 6.52
C MET A 1 -12.37 29.73 5.73
N ARG A 2 -12.99 30.08 4.60
CA ARG A 2 -13.80 29.16 3.77
C ARG A 2 -13.12 27.82 3.41
N HIS A 3 -11.85 27.83 3.02
CA HIS A 3 -11.10 26.60 2.69
C HIS A 3 -10.87 25.67 3.90
N VAL A 4 -10.69 26.25 5.09
CA VAL A 4 -10.51 25.46 6.33
C VAL A 4 -11.83 24.80 6.73
N VAL A 5 -12.94 25.54 6.62
CA VAL A 5 -14.28 25.01 6.89
C VAL A 5 -14.62 23.85 5.96
N LEU A 6 -14.35 23.99 4.66
CA LEU A 6 -14.57 22.92 3.68
C LEU A 6 -13.72 21.68 3.98
N TYR A 7 -12.45 21.88 4.35
CA TYR A 7 -11.53 20.80 4.67
C TYR A 7 -11.94 20.03 5.93
N VAL A 8 -12.29 20.74 7.00
CA VAL A 8 -12.81 20.14 8.24
C VAL A 8 -14.14 19.43 7.98
N GLY A 9 -15.02 20.02 7.17
CA GLY A 9 -16.28 19.41 6.75
C GLY A 9 -16.07 18.09 5.98
N MET A 10 -15.09 18.04 5.07
CA MET A 10 -14.74 16.83 4.32
C MET A 10 -14.28 15.69 5.25
N ILE A 11 -13.39 15.98 6.21
CA ILE A 11 -12.94 14.99 7.19
C ILE A 11 -14.11 14.53 8.06
N GLY A 12 -14.92 15.47 8.57
CA GLY A 12 -16.10 15.15 9.39
C GLY A 12 -17.11 14.27 8.63
N ALA A 13 -17.38 14.57 7.36
CA ALA A 13 -18.25 13.77 6.52
C ALA A 13 -17.71 12.35 6.29
N THR A 14 -16.40 12.19 6.16
CA THR A 14 -15.74 10.87 6.02
C THR A 14 -15.92 10.03 7.27
N ILE A 15 -15.71 10.64 8.44
CA ILE A 15 -15.90 9.99 9.74
C ILE A 15 -17.36 9.58 9.92
N ALA A 16 -18.30 10.48 9.59
CA ALA A 16 -19.73 10.19 9.65
C ALA A 16 -20.13 9.04 8.70
N ALA A 17 -19.60 9.03 7.48
CA ALA A 17 -19.82 7.96 6.51
C ALA A 17 -19.29 6.61 7.03
N PHE A 18 -18.10 6.60 7.65
CA PHE A 18 -17.55 5.41 8.30
C PHE A 18 -18.50 4.84 9.36
N PHE A 19 -18.98 5.68 10.29
CA PHE A 19 -19.90 5.21 11.34
C PHE A 19 -21.26 4.76 10.77
N ALA A 20 -21.77 5.44 9.75
CA ALA A 20 -23.00 5.02 9.08
C ALA A 20 -22.84 3.63 8.46
N VAL A 21 -21.77 3.41 7.69
CA VAL A 21 -21.45 2.11 7.08
C VAL A 21 -21.21 1.04 8.15
N GLN A 22 -20.50 1.37 9.22
CA GLN A 22 -20.28 0.47 10.36
C GLN A 22 -21.61 0.03 10.99
N SER A 23 -22.56 0.95 11.18
CA SER A 23 -23.86 0.63 11.79
C SER A 23 -24.71 -0.32 10.92
N LEU A 24 -24.58 -0.20 9.59
CA LEU A 24 -25.22 -1.07 8.62
C LEU A 24 -24.57 -2.46 8.59
N GLY A 25 -23.24 -2.51 8.54
CA GLY A 25 -22.50 -3.76 8.43
C GLY A 25 -22.36 -4.54 9.74
N ALA A 26 -22.59 -3.91 10.90
CA ALA A 26 -22.61 -4.59 12.19
C ALA A 26 -23.68 -5.70 12.30
N ARG A 27 -24.65 -5.70 11.38
CA ARG A 27 -25.70 -6.73 11.29
C ARG A 27 -25.35 -7.88 10.35
N LEU A 28 -24.20 -7.82 9.66
CA LEU A 28 -23.78 -8.82 8.70
C LEU A 28 -23.05 -9.96 9.40
N GLU A 29 -23.36 -11.19 9.00
CA GLU A 29 -22.69 -12.39 9.49
C GLU A 29 -21.49 -12.76 8.60
N GLN A 30 -20.47 -13.36 9.21
CA GLN A 30 -19.27 -13.84 8.51
C GLN A 30 -19.59 -15.11 7.71
N PRO A 31 -18.91 -15.34 6.57
CA PRO A 31 -19.00 -16.61 5.88
C PRO A 31 -18.43 -17.75 6.74
N THR A 32 -19.20 -18.80 6.95
CA THR A 32 -18.75 -20.06 7.58
C THR A 32 -18.00 -20.89 6.53
N GLY A 33 -16.72 -20.59 6.30
CA GLY A 33 -15.85 -21.31 5.37
C GLY A 33 -14.69 -22.01 6.07
N PRO A 34 -14.22 -23.16 5.57
CA PRO A 34 -13.14 -23.92 6.20
C PRO A 34 -11.81 -23.14 6.14
N SER A 35 -11.05 -23.19 7.23
CA SER A 35 -9.70 -22.65 7.34
C SER A 35 -8.77 -23.22 6.26
N ALA A 36 -8.03 -22.34 5.58
CA ALA A 36 -7.07 -22.74 4.56
C ALA A 36 -5.98 -23.65 5.16
N LEU A 37 -5.86 -24.87 4.62
CA LEU A 37 -4.82 -25.83 4.94
C LEU A 37 -3.47 -25.31 4.45
N VAL A 38 -2.59 -24.97 5.39
CA VAL A 38 -1.18 -24.68 5.12
C VAL A 38 -0.47 -26.01 4.85
N LEU A 39 -0.23 -26.34 3.59
CA LEU A 39 0.64 -27.44 3.20
C LEU A 39 2.11 -27.02 3.34
N SER A 40 2.74 -27.52 4.40
CA SER A 40 4.19 -27.44 4.59
C SER A 40 4.87 -28.51 3.73
N ALA A 41 5.56 -28.09 2.66
CA ALA A 41 6.39 -28.97 1.85
C ALA A 41 7.83 -29.04 2.41
N ALA A 42 8.43 -30.23 2.33
CA ALA A 42 9.76 -30.54 2.83
C ALA A 42 10.88 -29.80 2.10
N ALA A 43 11.97 -29.50 2.83
CA ALA A 43 13.07 -28.65 2.39
C ALA A 43 14.04 -29.35 1.41
N PRO A 44 14.42 -28.71 0.29
CA PRO A 44 15.58 -29.11 -0.49
C PRO A 44 16.89 -28.64 0.15
N THR A 45 17.94 -29.45 0.01
CA THR A 45 19.27 -29.29 0.61
C THR A 45 20.20 -28.27 -0.09
N HIS A 46 19.70 -27.50 -1.08
CA HIS A 46 20.49 -26.49 -1.80
C HIS A 46 19.75 -25.14 -1.97
N ARG A 47 19.47 -24.47 -0.86
CA ARG A 47 18.68 -23.22 -0.82
C ARG A 47 19.30 -22.06 -1.60
N LEU A 48 20.62 -21.88 -1.54
CA LEU A 48 21.30 -20.78 -2.23
C LEU A 48 21.11 -20.85 -3.75
N ILE A 49 21.26 -22.04 -4.35
CA ILE A 49 21.11 -22.24 -5.79
C ILE A 49 19.69 -21.91 -6.23
N HIS A 50 18.69 -22.32 -5.45
CA HIS A 50 17.29 -22.02 -5.76
C HIS A 50 16.96 -20.53 -5.60
N VAL A 51 17.52 -19.84 -4.60
CA VAL A 51 17.39 -18.38 -4.47
C VAL A 51 17.96 -17.68 -5.71
N LEU A 52 19.17 -18.06 -6.14
CA LEU A 52 19.80 -17.47 -7.33
C LEU A 52 19.01 -17.77 -8.61
N LEU A 53 18.53 -19.00 -8.78
CA LEU A 53 17.68 -19.39 -9.90
C LEU A 53 16.39 -18.56 -9.93
N ALA A 54 15.71 -18.45 -8.78
CA ALA A 54 14.49 -17.68 -8.64
C ALA A 54 14.71 -16.20 -8.99
N LEU A 55 15.79 -15.60 -8.50
CA LEU A 55 16.16 -14.22 -8.85
C LEU A 55 16.40 -14.04 -10.34
N VAL A 56 17.12 -14.97 -10.99
CA VAL A 56 17.33 -14.94 -12.43
C VAL A 56 16.00 -14.98 -13.18
N VAL A 57 15.10 -15.90 -12.81
CA VAL A 57 13.79 -16.02 -13.47
C VAL A 57 12.94 -14.76 -13.25
N ILE A 58 12.88 -14.24 -12.03
CA ILE A 58 12.15 -13.01 -11.70
C ILE A 58 12.69 -11.84 -12.53
N VAL A 59 14.01 -11.62 -12.53
CA VAL A 59 14.63 -10.49 -13.24
C VAL A 59 14.45 -10.64 -14.74
N VAL A 60 14.72 -11.81 -15.31
CA VAL A 60 14.58 -12.03 -16.76
C VAL A 60 13.14 -11.79 -17.20
N LEU A 61 12.16 -12.38 -16.51
CA LEU A 61 10.75 -12.22 -16.88
C LEU A 61 10.28 -10.76 -16.70
N ALA A 62 10.64 -10.13 -15.58
CA ALA A 62 10.31 -8.73 -15.32
C ALA A 62 10.89 -7.80 -16.40
N ARG A 63 12.12 -8.04 -16.84
CA ARG A 63 12.76 -7.25 -17.91
C ARG A 63 12.10 -7.50 -19.27
N VAL A 64 11.80 -8.76 -19.60
CA VAL A 64 11.11 -9.10 -20.87
C VAL A 64 9.75 -8.44 -20.93
N LEU A 65 8.91 -8.61 -19.90
CA LEU A 65 7.58 -8.00 -19.86
C LEU A 65 7.64 -6.49 -19.75
N GLY A 66 8.58 -5.92 -18.99
CA GLY A 66 8.81 -4.48 -18.96
C GLY A 66 9.19 -3.89 -20.32
N MET A 67 9.98 -4.60 -21.14
CA MET A 67 10.26 -4.21 -22.52
C MET A 67 9.04 -4.30 -23.44
N VAL A 68 8.24 -5.37 -23.30
CA VAL A 68 6.99 -5.53 -24.06
C VAL A 68 6.03 -4.38 -23.74
N PHE A 69 5.79 -4.09 -22.47
CA PHE A 69 4.90 -3.01 -22.04
C PHE A 69 5.39 -1.64 -22.48
N ARG A 70 6.70 -1.42 -22.48
CA ARG A 70 7.29 -0.19 -23.04
C ARG A 70 6.97 -0.02 -24.52
N ARG A 71 7.04 -1.10 -25.31
CA ARG A 71 6.66 -1.07 -26.74
C ARG A 71 5.16 -0.81 -26.95
N LEU A 72 4.33 -1.20 -25.98
CA LEU A 72 2.89 -0.89 -25.96
C LEU A 72 2.58 0.52 -25.43
N GLY A 73 3.59 1.34 -25.15
CA GLY A 73 3.43 2.71 -24.64
C GLY A 73 3.13 2.79 -23.13
N GLN A 74 3.20 1.67 -22.40
CA GLN A 74 2.97 1.61 -20.95
C GLN A 74 4.29 1.77 -20.17
N PRO A 75 4.23 2.29 -18.93
CA PRO A 75 5.38 2.30 -18.03
C PRO A 75 5.91 0.87 -17.78
N PRO A 76 7.24 0.63 -17.84
CA PRO A 76 7.83 -0.70 -17.64
C PRO A 76 7.39 -1.39 -16.34
N VAL A 77 7.20 -0.62 -15.26
CA VAL A 77 6.78 -1.14 -13.95
C VAL A 77 5.47 -1.95 -14.01
N ILE A 78 4.56 -1.63 -14.95
CA ILE A 78 3.32 -2.41 -15.15
C ILE A 78 3.65 -3.84 -15.61
N GLY A 79 4.59 -3.99 -16.55
CA GLY A 79 5.03 -5.30 -17.02
C GLY A 79 5.74 -6.10 -15.93
N GLU A 80 6.45 -5.42 -15.03
CA GLU A 80 7.13 -6.05 -13.89
C GLU A 80 6.14 -6.55 -12.83
N VAL A 81 5.09 -5.78 -12.54
CA VAL A 81 3.99 -6.23 -11.66
C VAL A 81 3.29 -7.45 -12.25
N ILE A 82 3.01 -7.44 -13.55
CA ILE A 82 2.41 -8.58 -14.24
C ILE A 82 3.33 -9.79 -14.22
N ALA A 83 4.65 -9.62 -14.35
CA ALA A 83 5.62 -10.69 -14.20
C ALA A 83 5.53 -11.36 -12.82
N GLY A 84 5.41 -10.54 -11.76
CA GLY A 84 5.22 -11.04 -10.40
C GLY A 84 3.91 -11.82 -10.22
N ILE A 85 2.79 -11.29 -10.74
CA ILE A 85 1.49 -11.99 -10.73
C ILE A 85 1.56 -13.30 -11.50
N ALA A 86 2.24 -13.29 -12.66
CA ALA A 86 2.39 -14.46 -13.52
C ALA A 86 3.20 -15.57 -12.84
N LEU A 87 4.31 -15.23 -12.19
CA LEU A 87 5.15 -16.18 -11.44
C LEU A 87 4.54 -16.63 -10.11
N GLY A 88 3.63 -15.83 -9.56
CA GLY A 88 2.98 -16.09 -8.29
C GLY A 88 1.98 -17.25 -8.32
N PRO A 89 1.40 -17.57 -7.15
CA PRO A 89 0.39 -18.63 -7.03
C PRO A 89 -0.87 -18.34 -7.84
N SER A 90 -1.13 -17.07 -8.19
CA SER A 90 -2.31 -16.63 -8.93
C SER A 90 -2.39 -17.14 -10.37
N LEU A 91 -1.25 -17.44 -11.01
CA LEU A 91 -1.21 -17.92 -12.39
C LEU A 91 -0.36 -19.18 -12.53
N LEU A 92 0.97 -19.08 -12.39
CA LEU A 92 1.86 -20.23 -12.54
C LEU A 92 1.54 -21.32 -11.51
N GLY A 93 1.23 -20.94 -10.26
CA GLY A 93 0.83 -21.89 -9.23
C GLY A 93 -0.49 -22.63 -9.50
N GLN A 94 -1.38 -22.07 -10.33
CA GLN A 94 -2.63 -22.74 -10.73
C GLN A 94 -2.45 -23.59 -12.00
N ILE A 95 -1.74 -23.06 -13.00
CA ILE A 95 -1.60 -23.70 -14.32
C ILE A 95 -0.56 -24.81 -14.29
N ALA A 96 0.57 -24.59 -13.61
CA ALA A 96 1.68 -25.53 -13.54
C ALA A 96 2.30 -25.56 -12.13
N PRO A 97 1.61 -26.19 -11.13
CA PRO A 97 2.06 -26.22 -9.75
C PRO A 97 3.47 -26.81 -9.57
N SER A 98 3.82 -27.83 -10.35
CA SER A 98 5.15 -28.46 -10.32
C SER A 98 6.26 -27.52 -10.78
N VAL A 99 6.00 -26.72 -11.83
CA VAL A 99 6.93 -25.68 -12.31
C VAL A 99 7.03 -24.55 -11.29
N SER A 100 5.92 -24.12 -10.70
CA SER A 100 5.90 -23.11 -9.64
C SER A 100 6.75 -23.55 -8.44
N GLN A 101 6.62 -24.80 -7.99
CA GLN A 101 7.40 -25.33 -6.87
C GLN A 101 8.89 -25.50 -7.21
N PHE A 102 9.22 -25.79 -8.47
CA PHE A 102 10.60 -25.87 -8.92
C PHE A 102 11.29 -24.49 -8.99
N VAL A 103 10.59 -23.50 -9.53
CA VAL A 103 11.13 -22.14 -9.73
C VAL A 103 11.09 -21.30 -8.45
N LEU A 104 10.00 -21.39 -7.69
CA LEU A 104 9.77 -20.65 -6.44
C LEU A 104 9.33 -21.61 -5.31
N PRO A 105 10.26 -22.42 -4.77
CA PRO A 105 10.00 -23.23 -3.59
C PRO A 105 9.54 -22.37 -2.39
N ALA A 106 8.62 -22.91 -1.58
CA ALA A 106 8.06 -22.18 -0.43
C ALA A 106 9.12 -21.80 0.62
N ASP A 107 10.19 -22.60 0.76
CA ASP A 107 11.30 -22.36 1.68
C ASP A 107 12.28 -21.27 1.18
N VAL A 108 12.19 -20.89 -0.10
CA VAL A 108 13.01 -19.82 -0.71
C VAL A 108 12.33 -18.44 -0.59
N ALA A 109 11.00 -18.41 -0.52
CA ALA A 109 10.23 -17.16 -0.50
C ALA A 109 10.64 -16.16 0.61
N PRO A 110 10.98 -16.56 1.85
CA PRO A 110 11.44 -15.63 2.88
C PRO A 110 12.75 -14.92 2.51
N PHE A 111 13.68 -15.60 1.83
CA PHE A 111 14.95 -15.01 1.41
C PHE A 111 14.75 -14.00 0.28
N ILE A 112 13.88 -14.32 -0.70
CA ILE A 112 13.50 -13.38 -1.76
C ILE A 112 12.84 -12.15 -1.15
N ARG A 113 11.97 -12.33 -0.14
CA ARG A 113 11.31 -11.22 0.56
C ARG A 113 12.31 -10.26 1.20
N VAL A 114 13.33 -10.76 1.90
CA VAL A 114 14.37 -9.90 2.50
C VAL A 114 15.11 -9.11 1.42
N ILE A 115 15.48 -9.75 0.30
CA ILE A 115 16.13 -9.08 -0.83
C ILE A 115 15.22 -8.01 -1.44
N ALA A 116 13.92 -8.31 -1.60
CA ALA A 116 12.94 -7.38 -2.12
C ALA A 116 12.73 -6.17 -1.21
N GLU A 117 12.63 -6.38 0.11
CA GLU A 117 12.52 -5.33 1.11
C GLU A 117 13.75 -4.41 1.08
N LEU A 118 14.95 -4.98 1.03
CA LEU A 118 16.19 -4.19 0.84
C LEU A 118 16.17 -3.42 -0.48
N GLY A 119 15.74 -4.04 -1.58
CA GLY A 119 15.62 -3.40 -2.88
C GLY A 119 14.66 -2.21 -2.87
N VAL A 120 13.51 -2.34 -2.20
CA VAL A 120 12.54 -1.26 -2.02
C VAL A 120 13.13 -0.12 -1.19
N VAL A 121 13.83 -0.43 -0.09
CA VAL A 121 14.49 0.60 0.74
C VAL A 121 15.55 1.37 -0.05
N LEU A 122 16.43 0.66 -0.77
CA LEU A 122 17.45 1.28 -1.61
C LEU A 122 16.82 2.10 -2.74
N TYR A 123 15.77 1.58 -3.36
CA TYR A 123 15.04 2.29 -4.40
C TYR A 123 14.40 3.59 -3.87
N MET A 124 13.80 3.56 -2.68
CA MET A 124 13.26 4.75 -2.00
C MET A 124 14.29 5.75 -1.56
N PHE A 125 15.47 5.28 -1.19
CA PHE A 125 16.58 6.17 -0.94
C PHE A 125 17.00 6.92 -2.23
N VAL A 126 17.17 6.20 -3.35
CA VAL A 126 17.55 6.81 -4.64
C VAL A 126 16.51 7.81 -5.11
N VAL A 127 15.23 7.41 -5.12
CA VAL A 127 14.13 8.32 -5.48
C VAL A 127 14.13 9.55 -4.56
N GLY A 128 14.33 9.37 -3.26
CA GLY A 128 14.46 10.43 -2.28
C GLY A 128 15.55 11.46 -2.62
N VAL A 129 16.72 10.99 -3.05
CA VAL A 129 17.87 11.82 -3.44
C VAL A 129 17.63 12.58 -4.75
N ASP A 130 16.95 11.96 -5.72
CA ASP A 130 16.68 12.56 -7.03
C ASP A 130 15.54 13.60 -7.01
N LEU A 131 14.81 13.73 -5.90
CA LEU A 131 13.66 14.64 -5.79
C LEU A 131 14.07 16.05 -5.40
N ASP A 132 13.70 17.01 -6.24
CA ASP A 132 13.82 18.43 -5.91
C ASP A 132 12.68 18.91 -5.00
N ILE A 133 12.95 18.91 -3.68
CA ILE A 133 12.03 19.36 -2.62
C ILE A 133 11.69 20.86 -2.75
N SER A 134 12.56 21.66 -3.40
CA SER A 134 12.37 23.11 -3.50
C SER A 134 11.14 23.48 -4.33
N HIS A 135 10.83 22.67 -5.35
CA HIS A 135 9.66 22.84 -6.21
C HIS A 135 8.37 22.37 -5.53
N LEU A 136 8.47 21.39 -4.62
CA LEU A 136 7.36 20.84 -3.83
C LEU A 136 6.78 21.87 -2.85
N ARG A 137 7.63 22.70 -2.23
CA ARG A 137 7.22 23.65 -1.16
C ARG A 137 6.36 24.82 -1.65
N ARG A 138 6.35 25.13 -2.95
CA ARG A 138 5.63 26.31 -3.47
C ARG A 138 4.11 26.13 -3.54
N ARG A 139 3.58 24.89 -3.43
CA ARG A 139 2.13 24.60 -3.57
C ARG A 139 1.55 23.73 -2.45
N THR A 140 2.18 23.71 -1.27
CA THR A 140 1.86 22.81 -0.14
C THR A 140 0.37 22.76 0.24
N ARG A 141 -0.33 23.91 0.29
CA ARG A 141 -1.75 23.93 0.70
C ARG A 141 -2.67 23.26 -0.32
N ALA A 142 -2.41 23.47 -1.61
CA ALA A 142 -3.19 22.84 -2.67
C ALA A 142 -2.91 21.33 -2.72
N SER A 143 -1.64 20.93 -2.60
CA SER A 143 -1.26 19.51 -2.57
C SER A 143 -1.89 18.76 -1.40
N ILE A 144 -1.91 19.33 -0.19
CA ILE A 144 -2.57 18.70 0.98
C ILE A 144 -4.07 18.49 0.73
N ALA A 145 -4.76 19.50 0.19
CA ALA A 145 -6.19 19.42 -0.06
C ALA A 145 -6.53 18.37 -1.14
N VAL A 146 -5.75 18.34 -2.23
CA VAL A 146 -5.91 17.36 -3.31
C VAL A 146 -5.61 15.95 -2.83
N SER A 147 -4.51 15.76 -2.08
CA SER A 147 -4.12 14.50 -1.44
C SER A 147 -5.22 13.94 -0.53
N HIS A 148 -5.73 14.74 0.40
CA HIS A 148 -6.79 14.25 1.29
C HIS A 148 -8.09 13.99 0.55
N ALA A 149 -8.42 14.77 -0.50
CA ALA A 149 -9.55 14.46 -1.35
C ALA A 149 -9.38 13.12 -2.10
N SER A 150 -8.15 12.82 -2.57
CA SER A 150 -7.81 11.53 -3.20
C SER A 150 -7.72 10.37 -2.23
N ILE A 151 -7.63 10.59 -0.92
CA ILE A 151 -7.75 9.54 0.10
C ILE A 151 -9.21 9.35 0.52
N VAL A 152 -9.90 10.44 0.89
CA VAL A 152 -11.26 10.42 1.42
C VAL A 152 -12.22 9.75 0.44
N THR A 153 -12.15 10.11 -0.84
CA THR A 153 -13.08 9.61 -1.85
C THR A 153 -13.00 8.08 -1.99
N PRO A 154 -11.85 7.47 -2.33
CA PRO A 154 -11.74 6.03 -2.40
C PRO A 154 -11.89 5.34 -1.05
N PHE A 155 -11.56 5.99 0.07
CA PHE A 155 -11.82 5.44 1.41
C PHE A 155 -13.33 5.23 1.62
N VAL A 156 -14.15 6.25 1.35
CA VAL A 156 -15.62 6.18 1.46
C VAL A 156 -16.20 5.11 0.53
N LEU A 157 -15.68 5.03 -0.70
CA LEU A 157 -16.08 3.99 -1.64
C LEU A 157 -15.68 2.59 -1.16
N GLY A 158 -14.48 2.45 -0.57
CA GLY A 158 -13.95 1.20 -0.03
C GLY A 158 -14.76 0.68 1.16
N ILE A 159 -15.07 1.53 2.13
CA ILE A 159 -15.94 1.12 3.26
C ILE A 159 -17.34 0.73 2.76
N SER A 160 -17.87 1.44 1.76
CA SER A 160 -19.18 1.12 1.18
C SER A 160 -19.15 -0.23 0.47
N LEU A 161 -18.06 -0.51 -0.26
CA LEU A 161 -17.82 -1.80 -0.90
C LEU A 161 -17.69 -2.93 0.14
N ALA A 162 -17.18 -2.63 1.34
CA ALA A 162 -17.06 -3.61 2.42
C ALA A 162 -18.42 -4.20 2.85
N LEU A 163 -19.52 -3.46 2.73
CA LEU A 163 -20.88 -3.99 2.99
C LEU A 163 -21.21 -5.21 2.12
N TRP A 164 -20.70 -5.21 0.88
CA TRP A 164 -20.91 -6.30 -0.06
C TRP A 164 -19.84 -7.39 0.04
N LEU A 165 -18.59 -7.03 0.35
CA LEU A 165 -17.49 -7.98 0.47
C LEU A 165 -17.51 -8.79 1.77
N TYR A 166 -17.91 -8.17 2.88
CA TYR A 166 -17.79 -8.77 4.22
C TYR A 166 -18.50 -10.12 4.33
N PRO A 167 -19.77 -10.29 3.92
CA PRO A 167 -20.46 -11.59 4.06
C PRO A 167 -19.87 -12.71 3.19
N ARG A 168 -19.03 -12.39 2.21
CA ARG A 168 -18.48 -13.36 1.23
C ARG A 168 -17.01 -13.69 1.45
N TRP A 169 -16.23 -12.73 1.94
CA TRP A 169 -14.77 -12.79 1.93
C TRP A 169 -14.13 -12.39 3.26
N ALA A 170 -14.90 -12.00 4.27
CA ALA A 170 -14.31 -11.69 5.57
C ALA A 170 -13.69 -12.94 6.20
N PRO A 171 -12.43 -12.87 6.67
CA PRO A 171 -11.84 -13.94 7.46
C PRO A 171 -12.65 -14.18 8.74
N PRO A 172 -12.67 -15.44 9.24
CA PRO A 172 -13.34 -15.74 10.50
C PRO A 172 -12.75 -14.90 11.65
N ASN A 173 -13.59 -14.51 12.60
CA ASN A 173 -13.24 -13.74 13.80
C ASN A 173 -12.81 -12.27 13.57
N ILE A 174 -13.02 -11.70 12.38
CA ILE A 174 -12.79 -10.26 12.11
C ILE A 174 -14.09 -9.46 12.14
N SER A 175 -14.22 -8.48 13.02
CA SER A 175 -15.40 -7.61 13.08
C SER A 175 -15.59 -6.80 11.79
N PHE A 176 -16.83 -6.48 11.45
CA PHE A 176 -17.14 -5.67 10.26
C PHE A 176 -16.38 -4.34 10.26
N GLY A 177 -16.29 -3.67 11.41
CA GLY A 177 -15.60 -2.38 11.51
C GLY A 177 -14.12 -2.46 11.14
N VAL A 178 -13.42 -3.50 11.59
CA VAL A 178 -12.01 -3.73 11.24
C VAL A 178 -11.85 -4.05 9.76
N PHE A 179 -12.71 -4.92 9.23
CA PHE A 179 -12.69 -5.28 7.81
C PHE A 179 -12.98 -4.06 6.91
N ALA A 180 -14.03 -3.29 7.23
CA ALA A 180 -14.38 -2.09 6.47
C ALA A 180 -13.27 -1.05 6.52
N MET A 181 -12.68 -0.82 7.70
CA MET A 181 -11.51 0.07 7.84
C MET A 181 -10.34 -0.42 7.00
N PHE A 182 -10.04 -1.72 7.01
CA PHE A 182 -8.99 -2.30 6.17
C PHE A 182 -9.25 -2.07 4.69
N ILE A 183 -10.46 -2.33 4.18
CA ILE A 183 -10.80 -2.11 2.76
C ILE A 183 -10.74 -0.61 2.41
N GLY A 184 -11.28 0.25 3.26
CA GLY A 184 -11.23 1.70 3.07
C GLY A 184 -9.81 2.22 2.97
N VAL A 185 -8.94 1.83 3.92
CA VAL A 185 -7.52 2.19 3.90
C VAL A 185 -6.84 1.61 2.66
N ALA A 186 -7.00 0.31 2.38
CA ALA A 186 -6.35 -0.36 1.26
C ALA A 186 -6.69 0.26 -0.11
N MET A 187 -7.92 0.74 -0.29
CA MET A 187 -8.34 1.40 -1.54
C MET A 187 -7.87 2.85 -1.66
N SER A 188 -7.44 3.48 -0.57
CA SER A 188 -7.10 4.91 -0.51
C SER A 188 -5.61 5.24 -0.54
N ILE A 189 -4.74 4.22 -0.41
CA ILE A 189 -3.28 4.40 -0.40
C ILE A 189 -2.75 4.40 -1.83
N THR A 190 -1.94 5.41 -2.16
CA THR A 190 -1.10 5.43 -3.37
C THR A 190 0.36 5.21 -2.97
N ALA A 191 1.14 4.50 -3.79
CA ALA A 191 2.56 4.26 -3.53
C ALA A 191 3.41 5.34 -4.20
N PHE A 192 3.94 6.27 -3.40
CA PHE A 192 4.92 7.27 -3.84
C PHE A 192 6.05 6.69 -4.73
N PRO A 193 6.73 5.58 -4.35
CA PRO A 193 7.77 4.94 -5.17
C PRO A 193 7.42 4.75 -6.63
N VAL A 194 6.25 4.15 -6.85
CA VAL A 194 5.81 3.68 -8.16
C VAL A 194 5.39 4.86 -9.00
N LEU A 195 4.71 5.85 -8.39
CA LEU A 195 4.35 7.09 -9.07
C LEU A 195 5.60 7.85 -9.52
N ALA A 196 6.59 8.00 -8.65
CA ALA A 196 7.85 8.68 -9.00
C ALA A 196 8.53 7.99 -10.18
N ARG A 197 8.58 6.66 -10.16
CA ARG A 197 9.08 5.87 -11.29
C ARG A 197 8.33 6.15 -12.59
N ILE A 198 7.00 6.10 -12.55
CA ILE A 198 6.15 6.30 -13.72
C ILE A 198 6.39 7.70 -14.29
N LEU A 199 6.44 8.73 -13.45
CA LEU A 199 6.69 10.10 -13.90
C LEU A 199 8.10 10.26 -14.48
N THR A 200 9.11 9.58 -13.94
CA THR A 200 10.47 9.58 -14.50
C THR A 200 10.53 8.85 -15.84
N ASP A 201 9.96 7.64 -15.93
CA ASP A 201 9.89 6.83 -17.15
C ASP A 201 9.10 7.54 -18.27
N ARG A 202 8.21 8.47 -17.91
CA ARG A 202 7.42 9.29 -18.84
C ARG A 202 7.98 10.69 -19.08
N SER A 203 9.14 11.03 -18.51
CA SER A 203 9.75 12.37 -18.58
C SER A 203 8.83 13.50 -18.07
N MET A 204 7.94 13.18 -17.13
CA MET A 204 6.95 14.10 -16.54
C MET A 204 7.34 14.63 -15.16
N HIS A 205 8.38 14.07 -14.53
CA HIS A 205 8.77 14.38 -13.14
C HIS A 205 9.13 15.86 -12.89
N THR A 206 9.64 16.58 -13.90
CA THR A 206 9.95 18.03 -13.83
C THR A 206 8.79 18.95 -14.25
N THR A 207 7.68 18.38 -14.74
CA THR A 207 6.52 19.18 -15.15
C THR A 207 5.75 19.68 -13.93
N SER A 208 5.02 20.79 -14.07
CA SER A 208 4.17 21.30 -12.98
C SER A 208 3.15 20.26 -12.49
N LEU A 209 2.62 19.43 -13.39
CA LEU A 209 1.70 18.35 -13.03
C LEU A 209 2.44 17.24 -12.25
N GLY A 210 3.61 16.82 -12.73
CA GLY A 210 4.43 15.80 -12.06
C GLY A 210 4.88 16.21 -10.67
N THR A 211 5.34 17.46 -10.50
CA THR A 211 5.72 17.99 -9.18
C THR A 211 4.53 18.03 -8.22
N ILE A 212 3.34 18.43 -8.68
CA ILE A 212 2.14 18.43 -7.83
C ILE A 212 1.73 17.00 -7.47
N ALA A 213 1.78 16.07 -8.43
CA ALA A 213 1.45 14.67 -8.20
C ALA A 213 2.39 14.02 -7.18
N LEU A 214 3.70 14.27 -7.28
CA LEU A 214 4.71 13.85 -6.30
C LEU A 214 4.46 14.47 -4.93
N ALA A 215 4.08 15.75 -4.88
CA ALA A 215 3.77 16.43 -3.62
C ALA A 215 2.55 15.81 -2.94
N CYS A 216 1.50 15.50 -3.70
CA CYS A 216 0.32 14.83 -3.18
C CYS A 216 0.66 13.43 -2.69
N ALA A 217 1.39 12.64 -3.48
CA ALA A 217 1.76 11.27 -3.11
C ALA A 217 2.67 11.21 -1.87
N ALA A 218 3.54 12.20 -1.65
CA ALA A 218 4.33 12.29 -0.43
C ALA A 218 3.46 12.56 0.82
N VAL A 219 2.43 13.41 0.69
CA VAL A 219 1.44 13.63 1.75
C VAL A 219 0.58 12.38 1.96
N ASP A 220 0.23 11.69 0.87
CA ASP A 220 -0.53 10.45 0.92
C ASP A 220 0.24 9.35 1.65
N ASP A 221 1.54 9.16 1.36
CA ASP A 221 2.39 8.17 2.05
C ASP A 221 2.43 8.40 3.57
N VAL A 222 2.61 9.66 4.02
CA VAL A 222 2.59 9.98 5.45
C VAL A 222 1.23 9.66 6.07
N THR A 223 0.15 10.02 5.36
CA THR A 223 -1.22 9.77 5.83
C THR A 223 -1.53 8.27 5.87
N ALA A 224 -1.08 7.53 4.87
CA ALA A 224 -1.23 6.07 4.75
C ALA A 224 -0.56 5.34 5.92
N TRP A 225 0.66 5.73 6.29
CA TRP A 225 1.35 5.16 7.45
C TRP A 225 0.64 5.46 8.77
N CYS A 226 0.06 6.66 8.91
CA CYS A 226 -0.74 7.01 10.09
C CYS A 226 -2.03 6.18 10.17
N LEU A 227 -2.73 6.02 9.03
CA LEU A 227 -3.94 5.20 8.94
C LEU A 227 -3.65 3.71 9.18
N LEU A 228 -2.54 3.19 8.64
CA LEU A 228 -2.12 1.82 8.85
C LEU A 228 -1.75 1.57 10.32
N ALA A 229 -1.00 2.48 10.95
CA ALA A 229 -0.69 2.40 12.38
C ALA A 229 -1.96 2.41 13.24
N PHE A 230 -2.93 3.28 12.91
CA PHE A 230 -4.22 3.31 13.58
C PHE A 230 -4.99 1.99 13.41
N LEU A 231 -5.04 1.44 12.20
CA LEU A 231 -5.70 0.16 11.92
C LEU A 231 -5.06 -1.00 12.67
N VAL A 232 -3.72 -1.11 12.65
CA VAL A 232 -2.99 -2.16 13.40
C VAL A 232 -3.29 -2.04 14.88
N ALA A 233 -3.28 -0.84 15.42
CA ALA A 233 -3.58 -0.63 16.83
C ALA A 233 -5.05 -0.96 17.18
N LEU A 234 -5.99 -0.73 16.27
CA LEU A 234 -7.39 -1.13 16.43
C LEU A 234 -7.56 -2.66 16.42
N VAL A 235 -6.85 -3.36 15.54
CA VAL A 235 -6.88 -4.84 15.46
C VAL A 235 -6.37 -5.49 16.75
N HIS A 236 -5.36 -4.90 17.39
CA HIS A 236 -4.74 -5.42 18.60
C HIS A 236 -5.26 -4.75 19.89
N ALA A 237 -6.26 -3.88 19.80
CA ALA A 237 -6.79 -3.17 20.96
C ALA A 237 -7.57 -4.13 21.87
N GLU A 238 -7.07 -4.34 23.08
CA GLU A 238 -7.84 -4.99 24.14
C GLU A 238 -8.90 -4.05 24.73
N PRO A 239 -10.06 -4.56 25.17
CA PRO A 239 -11.08 -3.75 25.85
C PRO A 239 -10.48 -3.00 27.05
N GLY A 240 -10.31 -1.67 26.93
CA GLY A 240 -9.69 -0.82 27.95
C GLY A 240 -8.53 0.05 27.45
N THR A 241 -7.93 -0.26 26.29
CA THR A 241 -6.77 0.47 25.75
C THR A 241 -7.11 1.48 24.66
N ILE A 242 -8.37 1.61 24.24
CA ILE A 242 -8.80 2.49 23.13
C ILE A 242 -8.32 3.93 23.30
N LEU A 243 -8.42 4.49 24.51
CA LEU A 243 -8.00 5.86 24.80
C LEU A 243 -6.48 6.03 24.70
N LEU A 244 -5.73 5.01 25.15
CA LEU A 244 -4.27 4.95 25.06
C LEU A 244 -3.83 4.81 23.60
N THR A 245 -4.48 3.96 22.82
CA THR A 245 -4.25 3.81 21.38
C THR A 245 -4.49 5.11 20.62
N LEU A 246 -5.60 5.80 20.89
CA LEU A 246 -5.88 7.10 20.29
C LEU A 246 -4.81 8.13 20.66
N GLY A 247 -4.40 8.15 21.94
CA GLY A 247 -3.31 9.00 22.41
C GLY A 247 -1.97 8.71 21.72
N LEU A 248 -1.62 7.44 21.54
CA LEU A 248 -0.40 7.01 20.85
C LEU A 248 -0.40 7.40 19.37
N VAL A 249 -1.55 7.31 18.69
CA VAL A 249 -1.67 7.74 17.29
C VAL A 249 -1.51 9.24 17.16
N ILE A 250 -2.14 10.02 18.04
CA ILE A 250 -1.97 11.49 18.07
C ILE A 250 -0.51 11.85 18.36
N ALA A 251 0.13 11.18 19.32
CA ALA A 251 1.53 11.38 19.67
C ALA A 251 2.45 11.03 18.49
N PHE A 252 2.22 9.89 17.82
CA PHE A 252 2.97 9.49 16.63
C PHE A 252 2.88 10.53 15.51
N VAL A 253 1.66 11.00 15.19
CA VAL A 253 1.44 12.06 14.19
C VAL A 253 2.16 13.34 14.60
N ALA A 254 2.07 13.75 15.87
CA ALA A 254 2.73 14.94 16.38
C ALA A 254 4.26 14.84 16.31
N VAL A 255 4.82 13.67 16.63
CA VAL A 255 6.26 13.37 16.56
C VAL A 255 6.74 13.42 15.11
N VAL A 256 6.04 12.78 14.17
CA VAL A 256 6.40 12.79 12.74
C VAL A 256 6.37 14.22 12.18
N LEU A 257 5.31 14.99 12.48
CA LEU A 257 5.20 16.39 12.03
C LEU A 257 6.19 17.32 12.73
N GLY A 258 6.52 17.03 13.99
CA GLY A 258 7.43 17.80 14.84
C GLY A 258 8.90 17.58 14.48
N LEU A 259 9.33 16.34 14.31
CA LEU A 259 10.71 15.94 13.95
C LEU A 259 10.99 16.07 12.45
N GLY A 260 9.99 15.94 11.58
CA GLY A 260 10.17 16.12 10.14
C GLY A 260 10.60 17.54 9.75
N ARG A 261 10.26 18.55 10.55
CA ARG A 261 10.64 19.96 10.33
C ARG A 261 12.12 20.29 10.60
N PRO A 262 12.74 19.86 11.71
CA PRO A 262 14.16 20.05 11.94
C PRO A 262 15.03 19.14 11.06
N ALA A 263 14.69 17.87 10.85
CA ALA A 263 15.50 16.97 10.01
C ALA A 263 15.65 17.46 8.55
N ALA A 264 14.58 18.02 7.97
CA ALA A 264 14.59 18.61 6.62
C ALA A 264 15.25 19.99 6.51
N ARG A 265 15.88 20.49 7.60
CA ARG A 265 16.73 21.70 7.59
C ARG A 265 18.21 21.38 7.78
N TRP A 266 18.52 20.14 8.20
CA TRP A 266 19.88 19.66 8.43
C TRP A 266 20.46 18.88 7.23
N LEU A 267 19.58 18.37 6.36
CA LEU A 267 19.88 17.88 5.00
C LEU A 267 19.67 19.00 3.98
#